data_AF-T0RXJ4-F1
#
_entry.id   AF-T0RXJ4-F1
#
_cell.length_a   1.000
_cell.length_b   1.000
_cell.length_c   1.000
_cell.angle_alpha   90.00
_cell.angle_beta   90.00
_cell.angle_gamma   90.00
#
_symmetry.space_group_name_H-M   'P 1'
#
loop_
_entity.id
_entity.type
_entity.pdbx_description
1 polymer ?
#
loop_
_entity_poly.entity_id
_entity_poly.type
_entity_poly.pdbx_seq_one_letter_code
_entity_poly.pdbx_strand_id
1 'polypeptide(L)'
;MPPKRKSTASADAPPAKKAAANQDAARKAKAKTVKERIVYIVSVATQLLGPLTIKKRLLAEFGLTESKPFASNFKKALKELSEEDRDDFGKIGGSYHGGTSSPVYLARVAKEEADAAHAAEFAAHEGCVKCCFCDHWCSDDCFIDEDSVARGGEYTCSNCHKTFWTWISDGYAYGHPIEYRYGDGKADYADLSD
;
A
#
# COMPACT_ATOMS: atom_id res chain seq x y z
N MET A 1 24.21 5.18 57.99
CA MET A 1 22.96 4.45 57.70
C MET A 1 22.01 5.35 56.93
N PRO A 2 21.75 5.11 55.64
CA PRO A 2 20.59 5.65 54.94
C PRO A 2 19.47 4.59 54.87
N PRO A 3 18.19 4.98 54.77
CA PRO A 3 17.06 4.04 54.90
C PRO A 3 16.83 3.24 53.61
N LYS A 4 16.65 1.92 53.76
CA LYS A 4 16.20 0.99 52.72
C LYS A 4 14.84 1.43 52.15
N ARG A 5 14.80 1.88 50.91
CA ARG A 5 13.54 1.98 50.14
C ARG A 5 13.11 0.57 49.73
N LYS A 6 11.95 0.13 50.23
CA LYS A 6 11.23 -1.05 49.75
C LYS A 6 10.80 -0.80 48.30
N SER A 7 11.28 -1.63 47.37
CA SER A 7 10.71 -1.74 46.03
C SER A 7 9.35 -2.44 46.13
N THR A 8 8.26 -1.68 45.99
CA THR A 8 6.94 -2.25 45.70
C THR A 8 6.98 -2.85 44.30
N ALA A 9 6.78 -4.16 44.22
CA ALA A 9 6.51 -4.87 42.99
C ALA A 9 5.23 -4.30 42.35
N SER A 10 5.36 -3.80 41.11
CA SER A 10 4.20 -3.48 40.28
C SER A 10 3.59 -4.80 39.82
N ALA A 11 2.36 -5.05 40.27
CA ALA A 11 1.54 -6.17 39.87
C ALA A 11 1.17 -6.07 38.37
N ASP A 12 1.30 -7.21 37.70
CA ASP A 12 0.49 -7.72 36.60
C ASP A 12 -0.27 -6.72 35.71
N ALA A 13 0.32 -6.43 34.54
CA ALA A 13 -0.47 -6.16 33.34
C ALA A 13 -0.57 -7.47 32.52
N PRO A 14 -1.77 -8.06 32.33
CA PRO A 14 -1.92 -9.20 31.42
C PRO A 14 -1.74 -8.75 29.96
N PRO A 15 -1.26 -9.64 29.07
CA PRO A 15 -0.77 -9.26 27.76
C PRO A 15 -1.93 -9.00 26.80
N ALA A 16 -2.01 -7.79 26.23
CA ALA A 16 -2.99 -7.42 25.20
C ALA A 16 -3.06 -8.41 24.02
N LYS A 17 -1.98 -9.14 23.75
CA LYS A 17 -1.91 -10.19 22.72
C LYS A 17 -2.81 -11.41 22.97
N LYS A 18 -3.06 -11.81 24.22
CA LYS A 18 -3.96 -12.94 24.52
C LYS A 18 -5.44 -12.58 24.32
N ALA A 19 -5.79 -11.31 24.53
CA ALA A 19 -7.17 -10.83 24.39
C ALA A 19 -7.61 -10.78 22.92
N ALA A 20 -6.78 -10.23 22.02
CA ALA A 20 -7.09 -10.16 20.58
C ALA A 20 -7.21 -11.55 19.94
N ALA A 21 -6.28 -12.46 20.24
CA ALA A 21 -6.33 -13.84 19.73
C ALA A 21 -7.58 -14.61 20.20
N ASN A 22 -8.02 -14.38 21.44
CA ASN A 22 -9.26 -14.98 21.96
C ASN A 22 -10.51 -14.38 21.30
N GLN A 23 -10.52 -13.09 20.99
CA GLN A 23 -11.64 -12.46 20.30
C GLN A 23 -11.78 -12.96 18.86
N ASP A 24 -10.68 -13.12 18.12
CA ASP A 24 -10.73 -13.63 16.75
C ASP A 24 -11.14 -15.09 16.69
N ALA A 25 -10.63 -15.93 17.60
CA ALA A 25 -11.07 -17.32 17.71
C ALA A 25 -12.58 -17.42 18.01
N ALA A 26 -13.09 -16.55 18.90
CA ALA A 26 -14.52 -16.50 19.22
C ALA A 26 -15.36 -16.01 18.04
N ARG A 27 -14.90 -14.99 17.30
CA ARG A 27 -15.57 -14.49 16.08
C ARG A 27 -15.58 -15.56 14.98
N LYS A 28 -14.48 -16.28 14.80
CA LYS A 28 -14.37 -17.40 13.87
C LYS A 28 -15.35 -18.52 14.22
N ALA A 29 -15.46 -18.89 15.50
CA ALA A 29 -16.39 -19.92 15.96
C ALA A 29 -17.88 -19.55 15.77
N LYS A 30 -18.21 -18.25 15.73
CA LYS A 30 -19.56 -17.75 15.45
C LYS A 30 -19.94 -17.83 13.97
N ALA A 31 -18.98 -17.93 13.05
CA ALA A 31 -19.23 -17.99 11.61
C ALA A 31 -19.65 -19.40 11.16
N LYS A 32 -20.97 -19.64 11.13
CA LYS A 32 -21.56 -20.96 10.84
C LYS A 32 -21.86 -21.13 9.36
N THR A 33 -22.34 -20.08 8.70
CA THR A 33 -22.71 -20.12 7.28
C THR A 33 -21.54 -19.75 6.36
N VAL A 34 -21.60 -20.13 5.09
CA VAL A 34 -20.57 -19.73 4.10
C VAL A 34 -20.47 -18.19 4.00
N LYS A 35 -21.60 -17.48 4.07
CA LYS A 35 -21.63 -16.01 4.07
C LYS A 35 -20.90 -15.43 5.28
N GLU A 36 -21.25 -15.86 6.48
CA GLU A 36 -20.61 -15.38 7.72
C GLU A 36 -19.10 -15.68 7.74
N ARG A 37 -18.69 -16.83 7.19
CA ARG A 37 -17.26 -17.19 7.08
C ARG A 37 -16.53 -16.29 6.10
N ILE A 38 -17.16 -15.92 4.99
CA ILE A 38 -16.61 -14.94 4.03
C ILE A 38 -16.45 -13.59 4.72
N VAL A 39 -17.50 -13.09 5.39
CA VAL A 39 -17.47 -11.81 6.11
C VAL A 39 -16.37 -11.81 7.18
N TYR A 40 -16.23 -12.90 7.95
CA TYR A 40 -15.12 -13.05 8.88
C TYR A 40 -13.76 -12.93 8.18
N ILE A 41 -13.53 -13.69 7.10
CA ILE A 41 -12.27 -13.71 6.36
C ILE A 41 -11.87 -12.31 5.88
N VAL A 42 -12.82 -11.55 5.31
CA VAL A 42 -12.51 -10.19 4.84
C VAL A 42 -12.37 -9.18 5.97
N SER A 43 -13.04 -9.39 7.12
CA SER A 43 -12.95 -8.49 8.28
C SER A 43 -11.61 -8.53 9.00
N VAL A 44 -10.90 -9.67 8.94
CA VAL A 44 -9.56 -9.84 9.54
C VAL A 44 -8.45 -9.76 8.49
N ALA A 45 -8.78 -9.43 7.25
CA ALA A 45 -7.81 -9.31 6.18
C ALA A 45 -6.97 -8.05 6.35
N THR A 46 -5.67 -8.15 6.06
CA THR A 46 -4.74 -7.02 6.02
C THR A 46 -4.59 -6.42 4.62
N GLN A 47 -5.22 -7.04 3.61
CA GLN A 47 -5.19 -6.62 2.22
C GLN A 47 -6.51 -7.00 1.54
N LEU A 48 -6.78 -6.39 0.39
CA LEU A 48 -7.93 -6.76 -0.45
C LEU A 48 -7.82 -8.22 -0.87
N LEU A 49 -8.92 -8.97 -0.76
CA LEU A 49 -8.92 -10.39 -1.08
C LEU A 49 -9.67 -10.66 -2.37
N GLY A 50 -9.00 -11.30 -3.33
CA GLY A 50 -9.68 -11.84 -4.51
C GLY A 50 -10.54 -13.08 -4.19
N PRO A 51 -11.50 -13.44 -5.06
CA PRO A 51 -12.38 -14.60 -4.86
C PRO A 51 -11.62 -15.90 -4.59
N LEU A 52 -10.52 -16.15 -5.31
CA LEU A 52 -9.72 -17.36 -5.14
C LEU A 52 -9.03 -17.42 -3.77
N THR A 53 -8.58 -16.27 -3.25
CA THR A 53 -7.93 -16.19 -1.93
C THR A 53 -8.94 -16.45 -0.82
N ILE A 54 -10.14 -15.88 -0.91
CA ILE A 54 -11.23 -16.15 0.03
C ILE A 54 -11.59 -17.63 0.01
N LYS A 55 -11.74 -18.21 -1.18
CA LYS A 55 -12.02 -19.64 -1.34
C LYS A 55 -10.95 -20.52 -0.70
N LYS A 56 -9.66 -20.24 -0.94
CA LYS A 56 -8.56 -20.98 -0.30
C LYS A 56 -8.60 -20.87 1.23
N ARG A 57 -8.89 -19.69 1.77
CA ARG A 57 -9.05 -19.49 3.22
C ARG A 57 -10.27 -20.23 3.79
N LEU A 58 -11.38 -20.27 3.07
CA LEU A 58 -12.56 -21.08 3.47
C LEU A 58 -12.22 -22.57 3.61
N LEU A 59 -11.43 -23.13 2.69
CA LEU A 59 -10.97 -24.52 2.77
C LEU A 59 -10.00 -24.71 3.95
N ALA A 60 -8.96 -23.87 4.03
CA ALA A 60 -7.87 -24.02 5.00
C ALA A 60 -8.29 -23.71 6.44
N GLU A 61 -9.10 -22.66 6.65
CA GLU A 61 -9.43 -22.16 7.98
C GLU A 61 -10.69 -22.78 8.57
N PHE A 62 -11.63 -23.23 7.72
CA PHE A 62 -12.92 -23.77 8.13
C PHE A 62 -13.13 -25.24 7.73
N GLY A 63 -12.08 -25.89 7.20
CA GLY A 63 -12.11 -27.32 6.86
C GLY A 63 -13.16 -27.67 5.80
N LEU A 64 -13.53 -26.72 4.94
CA LEU A 64 -14.44 -26.97 3.84
C LEU A 64 -13.74 -27.80 2.75
N THR A 65 -14.49 -28.65 2.07
CA THR A 65 -13.96 -29.52 1.02
C THR A 65 -14.28 -28.97 -0.36
N GLU A 66 -13.25 -28.95 -1.21
CA GLU A 66 -13.39 -28.53 -2.60
C GLU A 66 -14.32 -29.48 -3.35
N SER A 67 -15.41 -28.94 -3.90
CA SER A 67 -16.41 -29.71 -4.65
C SER A 67 -17.20 -28.78 -5.57
N LYS A 68 -17.88 -29.34 -6.59
CA LYS A 68 -18.76 -28.56 -7.49
C LYS A 68 -19.87 -27.82 -6.72
N PRO A 69 -20.60 -28.47 -5.77
CA PRO A 69 -21.62 -27.77 -4.98
C PRO A 69 -21.04 -26.64 -4.14
N PHE A 70 -19.88 -26.85 -3.50
CA PHE A 70 -19.20 -25.80 -2.74
C PHE A 70 -18.85 -24.61 -3.64
N ALA A 71 -18.25 -24.85 -4.81
CA ALA A 71 -17.88 -23.77 -5.73
C ALA A 71 -19.10 -22.96 -6.20
N SER A 72 -20.23 -23.63 -6.46
CA SER A 72 -21.49 -22.96 -6.81
C SER A 72 -22.02 -22.11 -5.64
N ASN A 73 -22.09 -22.70 -4.44
CA ASN A 73 -22.57 -22.01 -3.23
C ASN A 73 -21.67 -20.83 -2.85
N PHE A 74 -20.36 -20.96 -3.00
CA PHE A 74 -19.40 -19.88 -2.78
C PHE A 74 -19.64 -18.69 -3.72
N LYS A 75 -19.79 -18.95 -5.02
CA LYS A 75 -20.08 -17.88 -6.00
C LYS A 75 -21.42 -17.21 -5.70
N LYS A 76 -22.44 -17.99 -5.38
CA LYS A 76 -23.76 -17.48 -4.98
C LYS A 76 -23.66 -16.61 -3.73
N ALA A 77 -22.97 -17.08 -2.69
CA ALA A 77 -22.78 -16.33 -1.45
C ALA A 77 -22.02 -15.01 -1.66
N LEU A 78 -20.95 -14.99 -2.48
CA LEU A 78 -20.25 -13.75 -2.82
C LEU A 78 -21.15 -12.77 -3.58
N LYS A 79 -21.96 -13.27 -4.52
CA LYS A 79 -22.90 -12.44 -5.27
C LYS A 79 -23.92 -11.80 -4.33
N GLU A 80 -24.60 -12.62 -3.53
CA GLU A 80 -25.59 -12.14 -2.57
C GLU A 80 -25.00 -11.15 -1.57
N LEU A 81 -23.82 -11.43 -1.00
CA LEU A 81 -23.13 -10.50 -0.09
C LEU A 81 -22.78 -9.16 -0.76
N SER A 82 -22.54 -9.14 -2.07
CA SER A 82 -22.26 -7.91 -2.81
C SER A 82 -23.52 -7.13 -3.18
N GLU A 83 -24.69 -7.78 -3.14
CA GLU A 83 -26.00 -7.18 -3.42
C GLU A 83 -26.71 -6.75 -2.13
N GLU A 84 -26.34 -7.33 -0.99
CA GLU A 84 -26.75 -6.88 0.34
C GLU A 84 -26.02 -5.56 0.67
N ASP A 85 -26.78 -4.51 1.03
CA ASP A 85 -26.24 -3.24 1.51
C ASP A 85 -25.74 -3.39 2.95
N ARG A 86 -24.49 -3.85 3.09
CA ARG A 86 -23.85 -4.16 4.37
C ARG A 86 -22.71 -3.20 4.67
N ASP A 87 -22.57 -2.84 5.93
CA ASP A 87 -21.47 -2.03 6.44
C ASP A 87 -20.17 -2.83 6.67
N ASP A 88 -20.29 -4.16 6.84
CA ASP A 88 -19.20 -5.09 7.18
C ASP A 88 -18.62 -5.88 6.00
N PHE A 89 -19.07 -5.59 4.77
CA PHE A 89 -18.62 -6.26 3.55
C PHE A 89 -18.68 -5.31 2.36
N GLY A 90 -17.67 -5.34 1.50
CA GLY A 90 -17.67 -4.55 0.27
C GLY A 90 -16.74 -5.09 -0.80
N LYS A 91 -16.81 -4.49 -1.99
CA LYS A 91 -16.09 -4.91 -3.19
C LYS A 91 -15.48 -3.71 -3.92
N ILE A 92 -14.19 -3.78 -4.23
CA ILE A 92 -13.46 -2.81 -5.06
C ILE A 92 -12.65 -3.57 -6.11
N GLY A 93 -12.78 -3.20 -7.39
CA GLY A 93 -11.92 -3.74 -8.46
C GLY A 93 -11.90 -5.27 -8.57
N GLY A 94 -13.01 -5.94 -8.21
CA GLY A 94 -13.08 -7.41 -8.20
C GLY A 94 -12.52 -8.10 -6.95
N SER A 95 -12.00 -7.34 -5.99
CA SER A 95 -11.53 -7.80 -4.69
C SER A 95 -12.46 -7.34 -3.57
N TYR A 96 -12.38 -7.98 -2.41
CA TYR A 96 -13.31 -7.77 -1.30
C TYR A 96 -12.59 -7.25 -0.04
N HIS A 97 -13.33 -6.50 0.77
CA HIS A 97 -12.91 -5.93 2.06
C HIS A 97 -14.02 -6.06 3.11
N GLY A 98 -13.65 -5.93 4.38
CA GLY A 98 -14.59 -6.00 5.51
C GLY A 98 -15.38 -4.72 5.77
N GLY A 99 -15.83 -4.02 4.73
CA GLY A 99 -16.59 -2.78 4.87
C GLY A 99 -15.77 -1.50 4.75
N THR A 100 -16.45 -0.35 4.72
CA THR A 100 -15.86 0.99 4.52
C THR A 100 -15.06 1.49 5.72
N SER A 101 -15.34 0.96 6.91
CA SER A 101 -14.56 1.23 8.12
C SER A 101 -13.33 0.34 8.26
N SER A 102 -13.14 -0.65 7.37
CA SER A 102 -12.02 -1.58 7.46
C SER A 102 -10.68 -0.89 7.14
N PRO A 103 -9.58 -1.23 7.85
CA PRO A 103 -8.26 -0.65 7.58
C PRO A 103 -7.81 -0.83 6.13
N VAL A 104 -8.20 -1.95 5.49
CA VAL A 104 -7.89 -2.25 4.09
C VAL A 104 -8.57 -1.28 3.13
N TYR A 105 -9.85 -0.97 3.37
CA TYR A 105 -10.58 -0.01 2.56
C TYR A 105 -9.99 1.39 2.71
N LEU A 106 -9.77 1.84 3.96
CA LEU A 106 -9.23 3.15 4.26
C LEU A 106 -7.83 3.34 3.65
N ALA A 107 -6.96 2.32 3.73
CA ALA A 107 -5.65 2.36 3.09
C ALA A 107 -5.75 2.43 1.55
N ARG A 108 -6.75 1.79 0.94
CA ARG A 108 -6.98 1.87 -0.51
C ARG A 108 -7.44 3.26 -0.93
N VAL A 109 -8.41 3.83 -0.22
CA VAL A 109 -8.92 5.19 -0.49
C VAL A 109 -7.80 6.22 -0.33
N ALA A 110 -7.04 6.17 0.76
CA ALA A 110 -5.91 7.07 0.97
C ALA A 110 -4.86 6.96 -0.14
N LYS A 111 -4.61 5.74 -0.65
CA LYS A 111 -3.72 5.54 -1.80
C LYS A 111 -4.30 6.16 -3.08
N GLU A 112 -5.58 5.95 -3.37
CA GLU A 112 -6.21 6.52 -4.57
C GLU A 112 -6.24 8.06 -4.51
N GLU A 113 -6.48 8.64 -3.35
CA GLU A 113 -6.39 10.09 -3.13
C GLU A 113 -4.95 10.59 -3.32
N ALA A 114 -3.95 9.88 -2.81
CA ALA A 114 -2.54 10.22 -3.02
C ALA A 114 -2.13 10.11 -4.50
N ASP A 115 -2.52 9.03 -5.18
CA ASP A 115 -2.27 8.81 -6.61
C ASP A 115 -2.94 9.91 -7.45
N ALA A 116 -4.17 10.32 -7.10
CA ALA A 116 -4.89 11.39 -7.77
C ALA A 116 -4.27 12.79 -7.51
N ALA A 117 -3.86 13.07 -6.27
CA ALA A 117 -3.16 14.31 -5.92
C ALA A 117 -1.81 14.41 -6.64
N HIS A 118 -1.08 13.29 -6.70
CA HIS A 118 0.16 13.19 -7.44
C HIS A 118 -0.07 13.42 -8.94
N ALA A 119 -1.06 12.75 -9.55
CA ALA A 119 -1.40 12.98 -10.96
C ALA A 119 -1.82 14.43 -11.24
N ALA A 120 -2.54 15.07 -10.31
CA ALA A 120 -2.92 16.48 -10.42
C ALA A 120 -1.70 17.42 -10.32
N GLU A 121 -0.74 17.16 -9.43
CA GLU A 121 0.53 17.91 -9.36
C GLU A 121 1.30 17.79 -10.66
N PHE A 122 1.44 16.57 -11.21
CA PHE A 122 2.10 16.35 -12.49
C PHE A 122 1.41 17.06 -13.65
N ALA A 123 0.08 17.03 -13.70
CA ALA A 123 -0.67 17.74 -14.73
C ALA A 123 -0.53 19.27 -14.61
N ALA A 124 -0.44 19.80 -13.39
CA ALA A 124 -0.23 21.24 -13.16
C ALA A 124 1.17 21.71 -13.59
N HIS A 125 2.12 20.79 -13.66
CA HIS A 125 3.51 21.03 -14.05
C HIS A 125 3.87 20.31 -15.36
N GLU A 126 2.89 20.14 -16.26
CA GLU A 126 3.13 19.56 -17.58
C GLU A 126 4.24 20.34 -18.32
N GLY A 127 5.19 19.62 -18.90
CA GLY A 127 6.37 20.20 -19.55
C GLY A 127 7.45 20.70 -18.58
N CYS A 128 7.28 20.57 -17.27
CA CYS A 128 8.30 20.88 -16.28
C CYS A 128 8.96 19.60 -15.71
N VAL A 129 10.15 19.77 -15.15
CA VAL A 129 10.93 18.71 -14.52
C VAL A 129 11.16 19.01 -13.04
N LYS A 130 10.92 18.03 -12.16
CA LYS A 130 11.12 18.20 -10.72
C LYS A 130 12.58 18.01 -10.32
N CYS A 131 13.18 19.04 -9.70
CA CYS A 131 14.55 18.99 -9.20
C CYS A 131 14.67 18.04 -7.99
N CYS A 132 15.56 17.04 -8.07
CA CYS A 132 15.78 16.04 -7.01
C CYS A 132 16.40 16.59 -5.71
N PHE A 133 16.89 17.83 -5.70
CA PHE A 133 17.54 18.42 -4.52
C PHE A 133 16.63 19.31 -3.68
N CYS A 134 15.59 19.88 -4.29
CA CYS A 134 14.73 20.85 -3.61
C CYS A 134 13.25 20.76 -4.01
N ASP A 135 12.88 19.74 -4.78
CA ASP A 135 11.53 19.47 -5.27
C ASP A 135 10.90 20.61 -6.10
N HIS A 136 11.71 21.58 -6.53
CA HIS A 136 11.25 22.68 -7.37
C HIS A 136 11.00 22.20 -8.81
N TRP A 137 9.83 22.54 -9.36
CA TRP A 137 9.47 22.29 -10.75
C TRP A 137 10.13 23.31 -11.68
N CYS A 138 11.02 22.82 -12.53
CA CYS A 138 11.82 23.58 -13.47
C CYS A 138 11.19 23.55 -14.86
N SER A 139 10.94 24.71 -15.47
CA SER A 139 10.48 24.84 -16.87
C SER A 139 11.65 24.73 -17.86
N ASP A 140 11.36 24.85 -19.16
CA ASP A 140 12.34 24.85 -20.26
C ASP A 140 13.53 25.79 -20.04
N ASP A 141 13.35 26.90 -19.30
CA ASP A 141 14.44 27.84 -18.99
C ASP A 141 15.57 27.24 -18.14
N CYS A 142 15.31 26.10 -17.49
CA CYS A 142 16.31 25.38 -16.71
C CYS A 142 17.11 24.39 -17.56
N PHE A 143 16.68 24.09 -18.78
CA PHE A 143 17.35 23.16 -19.68
C PHE A 143 18.67 23.75 -20.18
N ILE A 144 19.73 22.95 -20.14
CA ILE A 144 21.06 23.33 -20.56
C ILE A 144 21.42 22.67 -21.88
N ASP A 145 21.38 21.33 -21.92
CA ASP A 145 21.73 20.55 -23.10
C ASP A 145 21.11 19.15 -23.07
N GLU A 146 21.07 18.48 -24.21
CA GLU A 146 20.59 17.11 -24.32
C GLU A 146 21.68 16.13 -23.86
N ASP A 147 21.32 15.16 -23.01
CA ASP A 147 22.23 14.06 -22.66
C ASP A 147 22.43 13.17 -23.90
N SER A 148 23.66 13.21 -24.43
CA SER A 148 24.08 12.50 -25.63
C SER A 148 23.98 10.97 -25.56
N VAL A 149 23.82 10.40 -24.36
CA VAL A 149 23.83 8.95 -24.10
C VAL A 149 22.44 8.42 -23.79
N ALA A 150 21.70 9.04 -22.86
CA ALA A 150 20.43 8.52 -22.39
C ALA A 150 19.20 9.12 -23.10
N ARG A 151 19.40 10.03 -24.06
CA ARG A 151 18.35 10.88 -24.64
C ARG A 151 17.57 11.62 -23.55
N GLY A 152 18.31 12.01 -22.53
CA GLY A 152 17.88 12.76 -21.36
C GLY A 152 18.13 14.25 -21.54
N GLY A 153 18.05 15.03 -20.47
CA GLY A 153 18.49 16.42 -20.48
C GLY A 153 19.31 16.77 -19.24
N GLU A 154 20.28 17.66 -19.43
CA GLU A 154 20.95 18.39 -18.36
C GLU A 154 20.12 19.63 -18.01
N TYR A 155 19.90 19.85 -16.71
CA TYR A 155 19.15 20.99 -16.21
C TYR A 155 19.91 21.67 -15.08
N THR A 156 19.84 23.00 -14.99
CA THR A 156 20.26 23.76 -13.79
C THR A 156 19.03 24.30 -13.09
N CYS A 157 18.78 23.89 -11.85
CA CYS A 157 17.60 24.33 -11.11
C CYS A 157 17.61 25.85 -10.88
N SER A 158 16.54 26.54 -11.28
CA SER A 158 16.38 27.98 -11.07
C SER A 158 16.31 28.39 -9.58
N ASN A 159 15.93 27.48 -8.68
CA ASN A 159 15.77 27.74 -7.25
C ASN A 159 17.03 27.43 -6.42
N CYS A 160 17.63 26.25 -6.60
CA CYS A 160 18.80 25.82 -5.81
C CYS A 160 20.13 25.88 -6.57
N HIS A 161 20.08 26.22 -7.87
CA HIS A 161 21.24 26.36 -8.76
C HIS A 161 22.12 25.11 -8.87
N LYS A 162 21.59 23.93 -8.49
CA LYS A 162 22.25 22.64 -8.70
C LYS A 162 21.90 22.07 -10.07
N THR A 163 22.90 21.48 -10.71
CA THR A 163 22.73 20.70 -11.92
C THR A 163 22.10 19.34 -11.60
N PHE A 164 21.12 18.93 -12.38
CA PHE A 164 20.49 17.62 -12.29
C PHE A 164 20.13 17.12 -13.71
N TRP A 165 19.81 15.84 -13.81
CA TRP A 165 19.67 15.14 -15.09
C TRP A 165 18.33 14.42 -15.19
N THR A 166 17.76 14.25 -16.38
CA THR A 166 16.58 13.39 -16.61
C THR A 166 16.89 12.29 -17.60
N TRP A 167 16.17 11.17 -17.56
CA TRP A 167 16.37 10.06 -18.51
C TRP A 167 15.04 9.64 -19.17
N ILE A 168 15.07 9.22 -20.44
CA ILE A 168 13.83 8.81 -21.15
C ILE A 168 13.02 7.71 -20.44
N SER A 169 13.69 6.85 -19.67
CA SER A 169 13.05 5.73 -18.95
C SER A 169 12.16 6.16 -17.79
N ASP A 170 12.33 7.37 -17.25
CA ASP A 170 11.52 7.89 -16.14
C ASP A 170 10.39 8.82 -16.59
N GLY A 171 10.25 9.04 -17.91
CA GLY A 171 9.22 9.90 -18.49
C GLY A 171 9.55 11.40 -18.43
N TYR A 172 10.82 11.77 -18.23
CA TYR A 172 11.37 13.14 -18.25
C TYR A 172 10.91 14.07 -17.13
N ALA A 173 10.14 13.58 -16.17
CA ALA A 173 9.54 14.45 -15.16
C ALA A 173 10.34 14.50 -13.85
N TYR A 174 11.27 13.56 -13.64
CA TYR A 174 12.05 13.46 -12.41
C TYR A 174 13.53 13.71 -12.67
N GLY A 175 14.10 14.67 -11.94
CA GLY A 175 15.53 14.90 -11.92
C GLY A 175 16.30 13.82 -11.15
N HIS A 176 17.57 13.67 -11.50
CA HIS A 176 18.55 12.80 -10.86
C HIS A 176 19.82 13.59 -10.55
N PRO A 177 20.55 13.23 -9.47
CA PRO A 177 21.74 13.96 -9.06
C PRO A 177 22.94 13.75 -10.01
N ILE A 178 22.89 12.74 -10.88
CA ILE A 178 24.00 12.34 -11.75
C ILE A 178 23.54 12.08 -13.19
N GLU A 179 24.44 12.33 -14.12
CA GLU A 179 24.30 11.98 -15.55
C GLU A 179 24.22 10.45 -15.71
N TYR A 180 23.41 9.96 -16.64
CA TYR A 180 23.38 8.54 -16.93
C TYR A 180 24.59 8.14 -17.79
N ARG A 181 25.43 7.24 -17.28
CA ARG A 181 26.57 6.67 -18.02
C ARG A 181 26.33 5.19 -18.30
N TYR A 182 26.75 4.72 -19.48
CA TYR A 182 26.63 3.31 -19.87
C TYR A 182 27.31 2.39 -18.83
N GLY A 183 26.54 1.47 -18.25
CA GLY A 183 26.99 0.51 -17.23
C GLY A 183 26.23 0.67 -15.92
N ASP A 184 25.00 0.16 -15.90
CA ASP A 184 24.06 -0.13 -14.78
C ASP A 184 23.94 0.78 -13.53
N GLY A 185 24.79 1.77 -13.28
CA GLY A 185 24.72 2.83 -12.26
C GLY A 185 24.62 2.37 -10.81
N LYS A 186 24.23 1.11 -10.56
CA LYS A 186 23.85 0.58 -9.24
C LYS A 186 24.99 0.57 -8.24
N ALA A 187 26.22 0.50 -8.71
CA ALA A 187 27.41 0.54 -7.87
C ALA A 187 27.71 1.96 -7.33
N ASP A 188 27.34 3.01 -8.08
CA ASP A 188 27.72 4.40 -7.77
C ASP A 188 26.72 5.11 -6.83
N TYR A 189 25.58 4.49 -6.52
CA TYR A 189 24.58 5.01 -5.57
C TYR A 189 24.82 4.61 -4.11
N ALA A 190 25.78 3.71 -3.83
CA ALA A 190 25.99 3.19 -2.48
C ALA A 190 26.59 4.24 -1.52
N ASP A 191 27.20 5.29 -2.08
CA ASP A 191 28.07 6.21 -1.36
C ASP A 191 27.42 7.60 -1.17
N LEU A 192 26.28 7.84 -1.83
CA LEU A 192 25.58 9.13 -1.87
C LEU A 192 24.34 9.15 -0.96
N SER A 193 24.10 8.07 -0.20
CA SER A 193 23.12 8.03 0.87
C SER A 193 23.76 8.46 2.20
N ASP A 194 23.94 9.77 2.38
CA ASP A 194 24.15 10.41 3.68
C ASP A 194 23.08 11.49 3.91
#